data_AF-C0KUC2-F1
#
_entry.id   AF-C0KUC2-F1
#
_cell.length_a   1.000
_cell.length_b   1.000
_cell.length_c   1.000
_cell.angle_alpha   90.00
_cell.angle_beta   90.00
_cell.angle_gamma   90.00
#
_symmetry.space_group_name_H-M   'P 1'
#
loop_
_entity.id
_entity.type
_entity.pdbx_description
1 polymer ?
#
loop_
_entity_poly.entity_id
_entity_poly.type
_entity_poly.pdbx_seq_one_letter_code
_entity_poly.pdbx_strand_id
1 'polypeptide(L)'
;IIKPKLGLRPKPFADACYQFWLGGDFIKNDEPQGNQLYAPMREITPLVVDAMKRAMDDTGQAKIFSANITADDPFEMIARGEYILEAFGEYSENVAFLVDGYVGGCGMVTLARRYFPNQFLHYHRAGHGAVTS
;
A
#
# COMPACT_ATOMS: atom_id res chain seq x y z
N ILE A 1 4.32 -9.54 0.79
CA ILE A 1 3.15 -9.18 1.64
C ILE A 1 3.64 -9.09 3.08
N ILE A 2 3.39 -7.99 3.78
CA ILE A 2 3.75 -7.91 5.20
C ILE A 2 2.81 -8.75 6.05
N LYS A 3 3.39 -9.57 6.93
CA LYS A 3 2.68 -10.40 7.91
C LYS A 3 3.13 -10.02 9.33
N PRO A 4 2.29 -10.23 10.37
CA PRO A 4 0.92 -10.76 10.36
C PRO A 4 -0.06 -9.91 9.55
N LYS A 5 -1.20 -10.50 9.17
CA LYS A 5 -2.26 -9.82 8.39
C LYS A 5 -2.64 -8.47 9.00
N LEU A 6 -2.77 -8.43 10.32
CA LEU A 6 -3.01 -7.24 11.14
C LEU A 6 -2.24 -7.39 12.46
N GLY A 7 -2.02 -6.27 13.16
CA GLY A 7 -1.45 -6.25 14.51
C GLY A 7 -0.01 -5.73 14.64
N LEU A 8 0.72 -5.53 13.54
CA LEU A 8 1.98 -4.78 13.61
C LEU A 8 1.67 -3.29 13.83
N ARG A 9 2.34 -2.70 14.82
CA ARG A 9 2.39 -1.25 15.03
C ARG A 9 3.30 -0.59 13.97
N PRO A 10 3.29 0.75 13.82
CA PRO A 10 3.99 1.43 12.73
C PRO A 10 5.46 1.06 12.56
N LYS A 11 6.25 1.12 13.65
CA LYS A 11 7.68 0.78 13.60
C LYS A 11 7.95 -0.68 13.23
N PRO A 12 7.38 -1.70 13.91
CA PRO A 12 7.56 -3.10 13.52
C PRO A 12 7.15 -3.40 12.06
N PHE A 13 6.13 -2.72 11.54
CA PHE A 13 5.74 -2.85 10.14
C PHE A 13 6.84 -2.36 9.19
N ALA A 14 7.35 -1.15 9.41
CA ALA A 14 8.41 -0.56 8.61
C ALA A 14 9.74 -1.34 8.71
N ASP A 15 10.07 -1.85 9.91
CA ASP A 15 11.25 -2.69 10.12
C ASP A 15 11.13 -3.98 9.29
N ALA A 16 9.95 -4.61 9.23
CA ALA A 16 9.70 -5.77 8.37
C ALA A 16 9.80 -5.43 6.87
N CYS A 17 9.35 -4.23 6.46
CA CYS A 17 9.51 -3.76 5.08
C CYS A 17 10.99 -3.64 4.70
N TYR A 18 11.78 -2.94 5.50
CA TYR A 18 13.21 -2.76 5.28
C TYR A 18 13.92 -4.11 5.16
N GLN A 19 13.69 -5.04 6.10
CA GLN A 19 14.33 -6.35 6.09
C GLN A 19 14.00 -7.15 4.82
N PHE A 20 12.77 -7.10 4.33
CA PHE A 20 12.42 -7.76 3.07
C PHE A 20 13.11 -7.09 1.87
N TRP A 21 13.15 -5.76 1.82
CA TRP A 21 13.72 -5.02 0.70
C TRP A 21 15.24 -5.16 0.55
N LEU A 22 15.96 -5.63 1.58
CA LEU A 22 17.38 -6.00 1.45
C LEU A 22 17.61 -7.13 0.43
N GLY A 23 16.61 -7.96 0.15
CA GLY A 23 16.70 -9.06 -0.82
C GLY A 23 15.57 -9.14 -1.85
N GLY A 24 14.49 -8.37 -1.67
CA GLY A 24 13.34 -8.33 -2.58
C GLY A 24 13.03 -6.94 -3.11
N ASP A 25 12.13 -6.89 -4.09
CA ASP A 25 11.82 -5.63 -4.79
C ASP A 25 10.48 -5.04 -4.35
N PHE A 26 9.47 -5.89 -4.18
CA PHE A 26 8.07 -5.48 -4.09
C PHE A 26 7.41 -5.92 -2.79
N ILE A 27 6.83 -4.96 -2.08
CA ILE A 27 6.00 -5.20 -0.92
C ILE A 27 4.59 -4.69 -1.21
N LYS A 28 3.59 -5.40 -0.68
CA LYS A 28 2.20 -4.93 -0.63
C LYS A 28 1.69 -4.98 0.79
N ASN A 29 0.77 -4.06 1.11
CA ASN A 29 -0.14 -4.28 2.23
C ASN A 29 -0.86 -5.63 2.07
N ASP A 30 -1.12 -6.31 3.19
CA ASP A 30 -2.18 -7.33 3.23
C ASP A 30 -3.55 -6.63 3.11
N GLU A 31 -4.57 -7.34 2.63
CA GLU A 31 -5.83 -6.69 2.21
C GLU A 31 -6.54 -5.84 3.27
N PRO A 32 -6.52 -6.14 4.59
CA PRO A 32 -7.24 -5.33 5.55
C PRO A 32 -6.37 -4.22 6.18
N GLN A 33 -5.08 -4.12 5.84
CA GLN A 33 -4.20 -3.10 6.42
C GLN A 33 -4.56 -1.73 5.84
N GLY A 34 -4.75 -0.73 6.71
CA GLY A 34 -5.13 0.62 6.30
C GLY A 34 -4.88 1.65 7.39
N ASN A 35 -5.91 1.97 8.17
CA ASN A 35 -5.87 3.03 9.19
C ASN A 35 -6.40 2.54 10.55
N GLN A 36 -5.95 1.38 11.01
CA GLN A 36 -6.34 0.85 12.32
C GLN A 36 -5.77 1.72 13.46
N LEU A 37 -6.47 1.81 14.59
CA LEU A 37 -6.08 2.65 15.74
C LEU A 37 -4.67 2.36 16.28
N TYR A 38 -4.20 1.11 16.20
CA TYR A 38 -2.86 0.71 16.64
C TYR A 38 -1.78 0.87 15.56
N ALA A 39 -2.17 1.18 14.33
CA ALA A 39 -1.29 1.41 13.20
C ALA A 39 -1.87 2.50 12.28
N PRO A 40 -1.95 3.75 12.75
CA PRO A 40 -2.52 4.84 11.98
C PRO A 40 -1.74 5.06 10.68
N MET A 41 -2.44 5.32 9.58
CA MET A 41 -1.82 5.53 8.27
C MET A 41 -0.80 6.68 8.31
N ARG A 42 -1.13 7.75 9.05
CA ARG A 42 -0.26 8.92 9.20
C ARG A 42 1.02 8.68 9.99
N GLU A 43 1.09 7.58 10.75
CA GLU A 43 2.28 7.18 11.50
C GLU A 43 3.08 6.12 10.72
N ILE A 44 2.40 5.21 10.02
CA ILE A 44 3.06 4.10 9.32
C ILE A 44 3.67 4.52 7.98
N THR A 45 2.98 5.37 7.20
CA THR A 45 3.44 5.74 5.86
C THR A 45 4.83 6.41 5.88
N PRO A 46 5.11 7.42 6.74
CA PRO A 46 6.44 8.02 6.80
C PRO A 46 7.55 7.03 7.18
N LEU A 47 7.23 6.05 8.04
CA LEU A 47 8.19 5.02 8.44
C LEU A 47 8.45 4.01 7.30
N VAL A 48 7.44 3.71 6.48
CA VAL A 48 7.63 2.88 5.27
C VAL A 48 8.49 3.61 4.23
N VAL A 49 8.31 4.93 4.07
CA VAL A 49 9.16 5.76 3.20
C VAL A 49 10.61 5.75 3.67
N ASP A 50 10.85 5.97 4.97
CA ASP A 50 12.20 5.87 5.56
C ASP A 50 12.82 4.48 5.34
N ALA A 51 12.04 3.42 5.56
CA ALA A 51 12.47 2.05 5.32
C ALA A 51 12.83 1.79 3.85
N MET A 52 12.04 2.30 2.92
CA MET A 52 12.30 2.19 1.48
C MET A 52 13.60 2.89 1.11
N LYS A 53 13.77 4.14 1.56
CA LYS A 53 14.98 4.94 1.32
C LYS A 53 16.22 4.22 1.82
N ARG A 54 16.24 3.81 3.10
CA ARG A 54 17.37 3.07 3.67
C ARG A 54 17.67 1.79 2.90
N ALA A 55 16.66 1.03 2.50
CA ALA A 55 16.88 -0.18 1.71
C ALA A 55 17.45 0.12 0.32
N MET A 56 17.01 1.20 -0.34
CA MET A 56 17.57 1.65 -1.62
C MET A 56 19.02 2.10 -1.46
N ASP A 57 19.34 2.86 -0.40
CA ASP A 57 20.70 3.31 -0.09
C ASP A 57 21.65 2.12 0.17
N ASP A 58 21.20 1.13 0.95
CA ASP A 58 22.02 -0.04 1.30
C ASP A 58 22.22 -1.01 0.14
N THR A 59 21.24 -1.12 -0.78
CA THR A 59 21.25 -2.12 -1.86
C THR A 59 21.65 -1.54 -3.22
N GLY A 60 21.53 -0.23 -3.42
CA GLY A 60 21.66 0.42 -4.72
C GLY A 60 20.56 0.04 -5.72
N GLN A 61 19.45 -0.56 -5.26
CA GLN A 61 18.37 -1.06 -6.10
C GLN A 61 17.05 -0.38 -5.79
N ALA A 62 16.23 -0.13 -6.81
CA ALA A 62 14.89 0.43 -6.64
C ALA A 62 13.97 -0.56 -5.92
N LYS A 63 13.07 -0.04 -5.08
CA LYS A 63 12.10 -0.81 -4.28
C LYS A 63 10.70 -0.27 -4.52
N ILE A 64 9.68 -1.13 -4.43
CA ILE A 64 8.29 -0.80 -4.75
C ILE A 64 7.38 -1.14 -3.57
N PHE A 65 6.41 -0.26 -3.29
CA PHE A 65 5.38 -0.48 -2.28
C PHE A 65 3.98 -0.35 -2.86
N SER A 66 3.14 -1.37 -2.64
CA SER A 66 1.73 -1.35 -3.02
C SER A 66 0.85 -1.08 -1.81
N ALA A 67 0.39 0.17 -1.72
CA ALA A 67 -0.37 0.69 -0.59
C ALA A 67 -1.87 0.48 -0.77
N ASN A 68 -2.55 -0.03 0.25
CA ASN A 68 -4.01 -0.21 0.22
C ASN A 68 -4.73 1.12 0.39
N ILE A 69 -5.52 1.50 -0.61
CA ILE A 69 -6.35 2.71 -0.58
C ILE A 69 -7.85 2.40 -0.53
N THR A 70 -8.24 1.13 -0.40
CA THR A 70 -9.65 0.70 -0.40
C THR A 70 -10.46 1.41 0.70
N ALA A 71 -11.55 2.05 0.31
CA ALA A 71 -12.52 2.67 1.21
C ALA A 71 -13.87 2.84 0.49
N ASP A 72 -14.97 2.77 1.25
CA ASP A 72 -16.34 2.94 0.70
C ASP A 72 -16.58 4.34 0.13
N ASP A 73 -16.08 5.36 0.83
CA ASP A 73 -16.15 6.75 0.39
C ASP A 73 -15.08 7.02 -0.69
N PRO A 74 -15.47 7.42 -1.92
CA PRO A 74 -14.52 7.82 -2.95
C PRO A 74 -13.55 8.91 -2.50
N PHE A 75 -13.99 9.84 -1.66
CA PHE A 75 -13.14 10.94 -1.17
C PHE A 75 -12.10 10.43 -0.17
N GLU A 76 -12.40 9.38 0.60
CA GLU A 76 -11.41 8.72 1.45
C GLU A 76 -10.35 7.99 0.61
N MET A 77 -10.76 7.31 -0.48
CA MET A 77 -9.79 6.68 -1.39
C MET A 77 -8.84 7.72 -2.02
N ILE A 78 -9.39 8.85 -2.46
CA ILE A 78 -8.62 9.98 -3.00
C ILE A 78 -7.68 10.52 -1.92
N ALA A 79 -8.18 10.85 -0.73
CA ALA A 79 -7.39 11.41 0.36
C ALA A 79 -6.24 10.48 0.78
N ARG A 80 -6.47 9.16 0.81
CA ARG A 80 -5.41 8.17 1.06
C ARG A 80 -4.36 8.18 -0.03
N GLY A 81 -4.78 8.10 -1.29
CA GLY A 81 -3.86 8.08 -2.42
C GLY A 81 -3.01 9.35 -2.51
N GLU A 82 -3.63 10.52 -2.38
CA GLU A 82 -2.91 11.81 -2.36
C GLU A 82 -1.93 11.88 -1.19
N TYR A 83 -2.35 11.53 0.02
CA TYR A 83 -1.48 11.51 1.19
C TYR A 83 -0.27 10.59 0.99
N ILE A 84 -0.48 9.40 0.42
CA ILE A 84 0.60 8.45 0.17
C ILE A 84 1.59 9.03 -0.86
N LEU A 85 1.12 9.61 -1.96
CA LEU A 85 2.02 10.20 -2.96
C LEU A 85 2.78 11.41 -2.41
N GLU A 86 2.11 12.27 -1.63
CA GLU A 86 2.74 13.40 -0.94
C GLU A 86 3.83 12.91 0.03
N ALA A 87 3.54 11.89 0.83
CA ALA A 87 4.49 11.34 1.80
C ALA A 87 5.69 10.66 1.13
N PHE A 88 5.49 9.97 0.00
CA PHE A 88 6.58 9.35 -0.76
C PHE A 88 7.41 10.37 -1.55
N GLY A 89 6.83 11.54 -1.88
CA GLY A 89 7.55 12.65 -2.50
C GLY A 89 8.28 12.24 -3.79
N GLU A 90 9.60 12.37 -3.80
CA GLU A 90 10.45 11.96 -4.94
C GLU A 90 10.34 10.46 -5.28
N TYR A 91 9.94 9.62 -4.33
CA TYR A 91 9.74 8.18 -4.50
C TYR A 91 8.29 7.83 -4.88
N SER A 92 7.46 8.80 -5.26
CA SER A 92 6.05 8.58 -5.61
C SER A 92 5.84 7.66 -6.83
N GLU A 93 6.82 7.54 -7.72
CA GLU A 93 6.78 6.57 -8.84
C GLU A 93 6.99 5.12 -8.38
N ASN A 94 7.53 4.91 -7.18
CA ASN A 94 7.74 3.60 -6.57
C ASN A 94 6.47 3.06 -5.87
N VAL A 95 5.34 3.75 -6.00
CA VAL A 95 4.08 3.40 -5.36
C VAL A 95 3.15 2.71 -6.36
N ALA A 96 2.49 1.67 -5.88
CA ALA A 96 1.31 1.09 -6.53
C ALA A 96 0.11 1.24 -5.60
N PHE A 97 -1.10 1.36 -6.16
CA PHE A 97 -2.32 1.40 -5.36
C PHE A 97 -3.04 0.06 -5.39
N LEU A 98 -3.18 -0.54 -4.22
CA LEU A 98 -3.98 -1.73 -4.01
C LEU A 98 -5.43 -1.34 -3.76
N VAL A 99 -6.34 -1.97 -4.50
CA VAL A 99 -7.79 -1.87 -4.33
C VAL A 99 -8.38 -3.26 -4.27
N ASP A 100 -9.15 -3.55 -3.23
CA ASP A 100 -9.92 -4.79 -3.10
C ASP A 100 -11.15 -4.76 -4.02
N GLY A 101 -10.95 -4.91 -5.32
CA GLY A 101 -11.98 -4.67 -6.33
C GLY A 101 -13.15 -5.66 -6.32
N TYR A 102 -13.02 -6.83 -5.70
CA TYR A 102 -14.13 -7.79 -5.59
C TYR A 102 -15.10 -7.40 -4.48
N VAL A 103 -14.60 -7.23 -3.24
CA VAL A 103 -15.44 -6.78 -2.10
C VAL A 103 -15.84 -5.31 -2.19
N GLY A 104 -14.98 -4.45 -2.73
CA GLY A 104 -15.24 -3.02 -2.91
C GLY A 104 -16.00 -2.66 -4.20
N GLY A 105 -16.08 -3.59 -5.15
CA GLY A 105 -16.79 -3.42 -6.41
C GLY A 105 -16.05 -2.59 -7.48
N CYS A 106 -16.56 -2.64 -8.71
CA CYS A 106 -15.93 -2.03 -9.89
C CYS A 106 -15.80 -0.50 -9.81
N GLY A 107 -16.63 0.16 -8.99
CA GLY A 107 -16.57 1.61 -8.77
C GLY A 107 -15.24 2.06 -8.18
N MET A 108 -14.76 1.38 -7.13
CA MET A 108 -13.46 1.68 -6.49
C MET A 108 -12.28 1.47 -7.44
N VAL A 109 -12.34 0.40 -8.25
CA VAL A 109 -11.31 0.12 -9.26
C VAL A 109 -11.26 1.23 -10.31
N THR A 110 -12.43 1.65 -10.79
CA THR A 110 -12.53 2.73 -11.80
C THR A 110 -12.07 4.06 -11.23
N LEU A 111 -12.41 4.36 -9.98
CA LEU A 111 -11.95 5.55 -9.29
C LEU A 111 -10.42 5.62 -9.26
N ALA A 112 -9.77 4.58 -8.72
CA ALA A 112 -8.31 4.53 -8.65
C ALA A 112 -7.67 4.62 -10.04
N ARG A 113 -8.24 3.92 -11.04
CA ARG A 113 -7.75 3.94 -12.43
C ARG A 113 -7.80 5.33 -13.08
N ARG A 114 -8.85 6.10 -12.80
CA ARG A 114 -9.09 7.40 -13.44
C ARG A 114 -8.44 8.55 -12.68
N TYR A 115 -8.46 8.49 -11.35
CA TYR A 115 -7.92 9.56 -10.51
C TYR A 115 -6.40 9.49 -10.41
N PHE A 116 -5.83 8.28 -10.34
CA PHE A 116 -4.37 8.06 -10.27
C PHE A 116 -3.85 7.31 -11.52
N PRO A 117 -4.02 7.86 -12.74
CA PRO A 117 -3.76 7.12 -13.98
C PRO A 117 -2.28 6.78 -14.21
N ASN A 118 -1.37 7.47 -13.54
CA ASN A 118 0.08 7.28 -13.63
C ASN A 118 0.62 6.30 -12.57
N GLN A 119 -0.23 5.84 -11.64
CA GLN A 119 0.15 4.89 -10.60
C GLN A 119 -0.29 3.49 -11.01
N PHE A 120 0.54 2.47 -10.72
CA PHE A 120 0.18 1.10 -11.02
C PHE A 120 -1.05 0.68 -10.19
N LEU A 121 -2.14 0.28 -10.85
CA LEU A 121 -3.35 -0.20 -10.20
C LEU A 121 -3.28 -1.70 -9.93
N HIS A 122 -3.10 -2.06 -8.65
CA HIS A 122 -3.06 -3.42 -8.16
C HIS A 122 -4.46 -3.88 -7.73
N TYR A 123 -5.17 -4.60 -8.61
CA TYR A 123 -6.45 -5.22 -8.26
C TYR A 123 -6.22 -6.41 -7.31
N HIS A 124 -6.72 -6.31 -6.08
CA HIS A 124 -6.80 -7.42 -5.15
C HIS A 124 -8.21 -8.01 -5.14
N ARG A 125 -8.32 -9.35 -5.12
CA ARG A 125 -9.58 -10.06 -5.38
C ARG A 125 -10.20 -10.71 -4.15
N ALA A 126 -9.91 -10.22 -2.94
CA ALA A 126 -10.45 -10.79 -1.70
C ALA A 126 -11.95 -11.10 -1.80
N GLY A 127 -12.39 -12.29 -1.36
CA GLY A 127 -13.79 -12.73 -1.42
C GLY A 127 -14.21 -13.50 -2.67
N HIS A 128 -13.45 -13.44 -3.78
CA HIS A 128 -13.87 -14.01 -5.07
C HIS A 128 -14.17 -15.53 -5.04
N GLY A 129 -13.52 -16.27 -4.14
CA GLY A 129 -13.70 -17.73 -4.00
C GLY A 129 -15.13 -18.16 -3.68
N ALA A 130 -16.00 -17.24 -3.25
CA ALA A 130 -17.42 -17.54 -3.09
C ALA A 130 -18.13 -17.93 -4.40
N VAL A 131 -17.60 -17.54 -5.57
CA VAL A 131 -18.22 -17.81 -6.88
C VAL A 131 -17.26 -18.40 -7.92
N THR A 132 -15.96 -18.42 -7.67
CA THR A 132 -14.95 -18.92 -8.63
C THR A 132 -14.31 -20.25 -8.23
N SER A 133 -14.78 -20.87 -7.15
CA SER A 133 -14.23 -22.12 -6.59
C SER A 133 -15.21 -23.26 -6.69
#